data_AF-A0A0H2S3L7-F1
#
_entry.id   AF-A0A0H2S3L7-F1
#
_cell.length_a   1.000
_cell.length_b   1.000
_cell.length_c   1.000
_cell.angle_alpha   90.00
_cell.angle_beta   90.00
_cell.angle_gamma   90.00
#
_symmetry.space_group_name_H-M   'P 1'
#
loop_
_entity.id
_entity.type
_entity.pdbx_description
1 polymer ?
#
loop_
_entity_poly.entity_id
_entity_poly.type
_entity_poly.pdbx_seq_one_letter_code
_entity_poly.pdbx_strand_id
1 'polypeptide(L)'
;MSSEPFLLIERCGSHRGEPIYIITKHIPAKGINPPRAYSIRCMDLGKEALGNYKAEEGGCSQTQFLNGTSDMRCLKCGMEFSKFYMRKDLYIEIRGLPE
;
A
#
# COMPACT_ATOMS: atom_id res chain seq x y z
N MET A 1 -0.92 6.95 -20.21
CA MET A 1 -0.13 6.95 -18.97
C MET A 1 -0.87 7.83 -17.97
N SER A 2 -1.20 7.30 -16.78
CA SER A 2 -1.89 8.09 -15.74
C SER A 2 -1.02 9.27 -15.33
N SER A 3 -1.63 10.44 -15.16
CA SER A 3 -0.95 11.67 -14.74
C SER A 3 -0.86 11.77 -13.22
N GLU A 4 -1.57 10.91 -12.50
CA GLU A 4 -1.73 10.96 -11.05
C GLU A 4 -0.86 9.89 -10.37
N PRO A 5 -0.42 10.15 -9.12
CA PRO A 5 0.21 9.12 -8.31
C PRO A 5 -0.70 7.90 -8.17
N PHE A 6 -0.10 6.71 -8.12
CA PHE A 6 -0.84 5.47 -7.91
C PHE A 6 -0.10 4.51 -6.99
N LEU A 7 -0.85 3.69 -6.25
CA LEU A 7 -0.33 2.53 -5.54
C LEU A 7 -0.54 1.28 -6.40
N LEU A 8 0.55 0.56 -6.63
CA LEU A 8 0.54 -0.73 -7.29
C LEU A 8 0.71 -1.82 -6.24
N ILE A 9 -0.19 -2.79 -6.23
CA ILE A 9 -0.19 -3.92 -5.30
C ILE A 9 0.11 -5.19 -6.08
N GLU A 10 1.22 -5.84 -5.74
CA GLU A 10 1.75 -6.97 -6.50
C GLU A 10 2.06 -8.13 -5.58
N ARG A 11 1.66 -9.34 -5.99
CA ARG A 11 2.05 -10.55 -5.30
C ARG A 11 3.56 -10.77 -5.49
N CYS A 12 4.31 -10.85 -4.41
CA CYS A 12 5.76 -11.06 -4.44
C CYS A 12 6.18 -12.45 -3.92
N GLY A 13 5.24 -13.25 -3.39
CA GLY A 13 5.56 -14.57 -2.88
C GLY A 13 4.43 -15.22 -2.07
N SER A 14 4.81 -16.07 -1.12
CA SER A 14 3.92 -16.72 -0.19
C SER A 14 4.59 -17.02 1.16
N HIS A 15 3.85 -16.92 2.26
CA HIS A 15 4.28 -17.32 3.60
C HIS A 15 3.28 -18.34 4.17
N ARG A 16 3.73 -19.56 4.49
CA ARG A 16 2.88 -20.63 5.04
C ARG A 16 1.61 -20.92 4.20
N GLY A 17 1.72 -20.82 2.88
CA GLY A 17 0.59 -21.01 1.95
C GLY A 17 -0.25 -19.76 1.69
N GLU A 18 -0.07 -18.68 2.46
CA GLU A 18 -0.76 -17.40 2.23
C GLU A 18 0.04 -16.52 1.25
N PRO A 19 -0.60 -15.89 0.25
CA PRO A 19 0.09 -14.99 -0.68
C PRO A 19 0.59 -13.72 0.01
N ILE A 20 1.84 -13.33 -0.30
CA ILE A 20 2.45 -12.08 0.17
C ILE A 20 2.41 -11.05 -0.95
N TYR A 21 2.14 -9.81 -0.58
CA TYR A 21 2.05 -8.66 -1.45
C TYR A 21 3.02 -7.56 -1.03
N ILE A 22 3.51 -6.81 -2.01
CA ILE A 22 4.18 -5.53 -1.83
C ILE A 22 3.29 -4.42 -2.37
N ILE A 23 3.43 -3.22 -1.82
CA ILE A 23 2.74 -2.02 -2.28
C ILE A 23 3.80 -1.02 -2.71
N THR A 24 3.75 -0.59 -3.97
CA THR A 24 4.70 0.37 -4.55
C THR A 24 3.96 1.64 -4.91
N LYS A 25 4.43 2.79 -4.43
CA LYS A 25 3.91 4.09 -4.84
C LYS A 25 4.68 4.59 -6.04
N HIS A 26 3.97 4.89 -7.11
CA HIS A 26 4.51 5.50 -8.31
C HIS A 26 4.13 6.99 -8.35
N ILE A 27 5.14 7.85 -8.51
CA ILE A 27 4.97 9.29 -8.68
C ILE A 27 5.45 9.67 -10.09
N PRO A 28 4.53 10.02 -11.01
CA PRO A 28 4.87 10.33 -12.39
C PRO A 28 5.68 11.64 -12.52
N ALA A 29 6.36 11.81 -13.66
CA ALA A 29 7.30 12.91 -13.92
C ALA A 29 6.68 14.32 -13.83
N LYS A 30 5.36 14.45 -14.03
CA LYS A 30 4.63 15.71 -13.93
C LYS A 30 4.55 16.15 -12.46
N GLY A 31 5.63 16.77 -11.98
CA GLY A 31 5.76 17.30 -10.62
C GLY A 31 7.10 16.98 -9.95
N ILE A 32 7.77 15.90 -10.35
CA ILE A 32 9.11 15.49 -9.85
C ILE A 32 9.88 14.86 -11.01
N ASN A 33 11.06 15.42 -11.35
CA ASN A 33 11.96 14.85 -12.35
C ASN A 33 13.28 14.45 -11.67
N PRO A 34 13.68 13.16 -11.68
CA PRO A 34 13.08 12.00 -12.37
C PRO A 34 11.82 11.43 -11.68
N PRO A 35 11.01 10.61 -12.39
CA PRO A 35 9.94 9.82 -11.77
C PRO A 35 10.47 9.01 -10.58
N ARG A 36 9.64 8.87 -9.55
CA ARG A 36 10.02 8.10 -8.35
C ARG A 36 9.08 6.93 -8.15
N ALA A 37 9.64 5.80 -7.77
CA ALA A 37 8.90 4.64 -7.29
C ALA A 37 9.57 4.14 -6.01
N TYR A 38 8.77 3.85 -4.99
CA TYR A 38 9.28 3.28 -3.74
C TYR A 38 8.26 2.34 -3.11
N SER A 39 8.76 1.29 -2.48
CA SER A 39 7.92 0.37 -1.70
C SER A 39 7.43 1.07 -0.43
N ILE A 40 6.13 0.98 -0.19
CA ILE A 40 5.47 1.52 0.98
C ILE A 40 5.75 0.63 2.20
N ARG A 41 6.20 1.25 3.29
CA ARG A 41 6.34 0.58 4.58
C ARG A 41 4.99 0.57 5.30
N CYS A 42 4.79 -0.39 6.19
CA CYS A 42 3.61 -0.48 7.05
C CYS A 42 3.28 0.84 7.75
N MET A 43 4.28 1.52 8.32
CA MET A 43 4.08 2.81 8.98
C MET A 43 3.65 3.96 8.05
N ASP A 44 3.93 3.85 6.74
CA ASP A 44 3.59 4.90 5.78
C ASP A 44 2.24 4.63 5.10
N LEU A 45 1.79 3.37 5.04
CA LEU A 45 0.60 2.97 4.30
C LEU A 45 -0.68 3.64 4.81
N GLY A 46 -0.81 3.84 6.12
CA GLY A 46 -1.93 4.55 6.71
C GLY A 46 -2.02 5.98 6.16
N LYS A 47 -0.90 6.71 6.16
CA LYS A 47 -0.83 8.07 5.61
C LYS A 47 -1.12 8.11 4.12
N GLU A 48 -0.59 7.13 3.37
CA GLU A 48 -0.64 7.10 1.91
C GLU A 48 -1.97 6.61 1.34
N ALA A 49 -2.75 5.79 2.05
CA ALA A 49 -3.96 5.16 1.50
C ALA A 49 -5.21 5.31 2.37
N LEU A 50 -5.07 5.79 3.61
CA LEU A 50 -6.18 5.96 4.57
C LEU A 50 -6.24 7.40 5.11
N GLY A 51 -5.31 8.29 4.70
CA GLY A 51 -5.21 9.65 5.20
C GLY A 51 -4.60 9.76 6.60
N ASN A 52 -4.63 10.97 7.17
CA ASN A 52 -3.90 11.30 8.41
C ASN A 52 -4.35 10.49 9.64
N TYR A 53 -5.60 10.03 9.69
CA TYR A 53 -6.16 9.39 10.90
C TYR A 53 -5.45 8.07 11.28
N LYS A 54 -4.98 7.28 10.30
CA LYS A 54 -4.20 6.06 10.55
C LYS A 54 -2.69 6.29 10.60
N ALA A 55 -2.21 7.46 10.17
CA ALA A 55 -0.79 7.79 10.22
C ALA A 55 -0.28 7.89 11.67
N GLU A 56 -1.15 8.23 12.61
CA GLU A 56 -0.85 8.39 14.03
C GLU A 56 -0.80 7.06 14.81
N GLU A 57 -1.42 6.00 14.30
CA GLU A 57 -1.40 4.65 14.91
C GLU A 57 -0.02 3.96 14.82
N GLY A 58 0.91 4.54 14.06
CA GLY A 58 2.29 4.06 13.92
C GLY A 58 2.42 2.89 12.95
N GLY A 59 3.41 2.02 13.18
CA GLY A 59 3.68 0.83 12.36
C GLY A 59 5.15 0.41 12.43
N CYS A 60 5.55 -0.54 11.57
CA CYS A 60 6.95 -0.95 11.45
C CYS A 60 7.51 -0.67 10.04
N SER A 61 8.80 -0.92 9.86
CA SER A 61 9.51 -0.72 8.59
C SER A 61 9.29 -1.83 7.55
N GLN A 62 8.48 -2.85 7.85
CA GLN A 62 8.17 -3.95 6.93
C GLN A 62 7.37 -3.44 5.72
N THR A 63 7.63 -4.00 4.54
CA THR A 63 6.98 -3.64 3.26
C THR A 63 6.13 -4.78 2.68
N GLN A 64 6.10 -5.92 3.35
CA GLN A 64 5.34 -7.11 2.96
C GLN A 64 4.03 -7.23 3.73
N PHE A 65 2.97 -7.53 2.99
CA PHE A 65 1.61 -7.62 3.50
C PHE A 65 0.98 -8.96 3.10
N LEU A 66 0.16 -9.51 3.98
CA LEU A 66 -0.71 -10.65 3.71
C LEU A 66 -2.08 -10.14 3.26
N ASN A 67 -2.73 -10.89 2.38
CA ASN A 67 -4.11 -10.62 1.99
C ASN A 67 -5.07 -11.30 2.96
N GLY A 68 -5.75 -10.53 3.83
CA GLY A 68 -6.92 -10.98 4.56
C GLY A 68 -8.19 -10.78 3.72
N THR A 69 -9.35 -11.16 4.25
CA THR A 69 -10.63 -11.00 3.55
C THR A 69 -10.96 -9.52 3.34
N SER A 70 -11.05 -8.74 4.43
CA SER A 70 -11.39 -7.32 4.40
C SER A 70 -10.18 -6.38 4.42
N ASP A 71 -9.01 -6.89 4.83
CA ASP A 71 -7.86 -6.08 5.21
C ASP A 71 -6.56 -6.64 4.62
N MET A 72 -5.64 -5.73 4.30
CA MET A 72 -4.23 -6.05 4.10
C MET A 72 -3.53 -6.03 5.45
N ARG A 73 -2.79 -7.08 5.79
CA ARG A 73 -2.14 -7.21 7.11
C ARG A 73 -0.63 -7.18 6.99
N CYS A 74 0.05 -6.33 7.77
CA CYS A 74 1.50 -6.29 7.82
C CYS A 74 2.08 -7.63 8.30
N LEU A 75 3.01 -8.19 7.54
CA LEU A 75 3.60 -9.51 7.84
C LEU A 75 4.39 -9.53 9.16
N LYS A 76 4.93 -8.39 9.61
CA LYS A 76 5.79 -8.30 10.81
C LYS A 76 5.04 -7.92 12.07
N CYS A 77 4.30 -6.81 12.06
CA CYS A 77 3.65 -6.27 13.26
C CYS A 77 2.13 -6.55 13.31
N GLY A 78 1.57 -7.20 12.28
CA GLY A 78 0.17 -7.59 12.27
C GLY A 78 -0.85 -6.45 12.08
N MET A 79 -0.40 -5.22 11.86
CA MET A 79 -1.28 -4.07 11.63
C MET A 79 -2.14 -4.26 10.37
N GLU A 80 -3.42 -3.87 10.45
CA GLU A 80 -4.42 -4.11 9.41
C GLU A 80 -4.87 -2.81 8.70
N PHE A 81 -4.98 -2.90 7.38
CA PHE A 81 -5.34 -1.81 6.48
C PHE A 81 -6.54 -2.21 5.64
N SER A 82 -7.68 -1.57 5.88
CA SER A 82 -8.93 -1.91 5.22
C SER A 82 -8.88 -1.68 3.74
N LYS A 83 -9.13 -2.75 2.96
CA LYS A 83 -9.20 -2.69 1.50
C LYS A 83 -10.27 -1.72 1.02
N PHE A 84 -11.38 -1.63 1.76
CA PHE A 84 -12.48 -0.73 1.44
C PHE A 84 -12.04 0.73 1.47
N TYR A 85 -11.36 1.15 2.53
CA TYR A 85 -10.89 2.52 2.65
C TYR A 85 -9.73 2.81 1.70
N MET A 86 -8.82 1.84 1.50
CA MET A 86 -7.77 1.97 0.48
C MET A 86 -8.37 2.28 -0.90
N ARG A 87 -9.39 1.52 -1.34
CA ARG A 87 -10.06 1.78 -2.64
C ARG A 87 -10.80 3.12 -2.72
N LYS A 88 -11.08 3.76 -1.58
CA LYS A 88 -11.79 5.03 -1.50
C LYS A 88 -10.88 6.26 -1.51
N ASP A 89 -9.57 6.08 -1.50
CA ASP A 89 -8.65 7.22 -1.53
C ASP A 89 -8.88 8.06 -2.79
N LEU A 90 -9.20 9.34 -2.61
CA LEU A 90 -9.51 10.27 -3.70
C LEU A 90 -8.27 10.87 -4.34
N TYR A 91 -7.10 10.75 -3.72
CA TYR A 91 -5.86 11.40 -4.14
C TYR A 91 -4.87 10.45 -4.81
N ILE A 92 -5.06 9.13 -4.67
CA ILE A 92 -4.17 8.13 -5.24
C ILE A 92 -4.98 6.99 -5.86
N GLU A 93 -4.68 6.67 -7.12
CA GLU A 93 -5.29 5.52 -7.80
C GLU A 93 -4.70 4.21 -7.23
N ILE A 94 -5.53 3.23 -6.83
CA ILE A 94 -5.05 1.92 -6.37
C ILE A 94 -5.28 0.85 -7.42
N ARG A 95 -4.21 0.09 -7.74
CA ARG A 95 -4.22 -0.99 -8.74
C ARG A 95 -3.79 -2.32 -8.13
N GLY A 96 -4.45 -3.40 -8.55
CA GLY A 96 -4.05 -4.76 -8.19
C GLY A 96 -4.40 -5.17 -6.76
N LEU A 97 -5.25 -4.42 -6.05
CA LEU A 97 -5.71 -4.82 -4.73
C LEU A 97 -6.52 -6.12 -4.84
N PRO A 98 -6.10 -7.22 -4.19
CA PRO A 98 -6.81 -8.50 -4.26
C PRO A 98 -8.24 -8.40 -3.72
N GLU A 99 -9.13 -9.26 -4.22
CA GLU A 99 -10.47 -9.45 -3.66
C GLU A 99 -10.41 -9.92 -2.19
#